data_AF-A0A6A3CUL6-F1
#
_entry.id   AF-A0A6A3CUL6-F1
#
_cell.length_a   1.000
_cell.length_b   1.000
_cell.length_c   1.000
_cell.angle_alpha   90.00
_cell.angle_beta   90.00
_cell.angle_gamma   90.00
#
_symmetry.space_group_name_H-M   'P 1'
#
loop_
_entity.id
_entity.type
_entity.pdbx_description
1 polymer ?
#
loop_
_entity_poly.entity_id
_entity_poly.type
_entity_poly.pdbx_seq_one_letter_code
_entity_poly.pdbx_strand_id
1 'polypeptide(L)'
;MSNMDSKLGLIQQSFNSRYFEWVWEPLDELSDNFTIANPSISGHPIVFASRNFLKMLGYSQEEVIFQNENIFQGPKTNGRAVMETREANREERGIQMNLVNYRKDGMPFWMLFHMSLVFGKEDWRVIHFVAVQVPITRRKRGNGGVSLSEEASS
;
A
#
# COMPACT_ATOMS: atom_id res chain seq x y z
N MET A 1 -10.21 27.60 -7.94
CA MET A 1 -10.08 26.14 -8.10
C MET A 1 -9.09 25.66 -7.07
N SER A 2 -9.46 24.67 -6.26
CA SER A 2 -8.65 24.23 -5.12
C SER A 2 -7.34 23.60 -5.60
N ASN A 3 -6.25 23.80 -4.86
CA ASN A 3 -4.94 23.16 -5.10
C ASN A 3 -5.01 21.61 -5.01
N MET A 4 -6.14 21.06 -4.56
CA MET A 4 -6.42 19.63 -4.44
C MET A 4 -7.00 19.06 -5.74
N ASP A 5 -7.90 19.79 -6.41
CA ASP A 5 -8.51 19.38 -7.69
C ASP A 5 -7.43 19.27 -8.79
N SER A 6 -6.45 20.17 -8.75
CA SER A 6 -5.31 20.15 -9.68
C SER A 6 -4.37 18.96 -9.44
N LYS A 7 -4.16 18.55 -8.18
CA LYS A 7 -3.29 17.42 -7.84
C LYS A 7 -3.91 16.07 -8.15
N LEU A 8 -5.21 15.90 -7.85
CA LEU A 8 -5.94 14.68 -8.19
C LEU A 8 -5.96 14.46 -9.71
N GLY A 9 -6.18 15.54 -10.46
CA GLY A 9 -6.14 15.53 -11.92
C GLY A 9 -4.77 15.13 -12.49
N LEU A 10 -3.66 15.57 -11.90
CA LEU A 10 -2.30 15.20 -12.34
C LEU A 10 -1.99 13.70 -12.16
N ILE A 11 -2.49 13.08 -11.09
CA ILE A 11 -2.27 11.65 -10.83
C ILE A 11 -3.20 10.80 -11.68
N GLN A 12 -4.48 11.19 -11.80
CA GLN A 12 -5.38 10.55 -12.77
C GLN A 12 -4.79 10.64 -14.16
N GLN A 13 -4.24 11.78 -14.57
CA GLN A 13 -3.49 11.88 -15.83
C GLN A 13 -2.26 10.97 -15.87
N SER A 14 -1.46 10.89 -14.80
CA SER A 14 -0.30 10.00 -14.76
C SER A 14 -0.67 8.52 -14.85
N PHE A 15 -1.72 8.08 -14.16
CA PHE A 15 -2.18 6.70 -14.21
C PHE A 15 -2.87 6.41 -15.56
N ASN A 16 -3.71 7.33 -16.04
CA ASN A 16 -4.37 7.25 -17.35
C ASN A 16 -3.40 7.36 -18.54
N SER A 17 -2.18 7.87 -18.32
CA SER A 17 -1.12 7.84 -19.33
C SER A 17 -0.55 6.43 -19.55
N ARG A 18 -0.73 5.52 -18.56
CA ARG A 18 -0.22 4.15 -18.59
C ARG A 18 -1.33 3.11 -18.75
N TYR A 19 -2.52 3.41 -18.26
CA TYR A 19 -3.69 2.54 -18.30
C TYR A 19 -4.87 3.27 -18.92
N PHE A 20 -5.79 2.52 -19.54
CA PHE A 20 -7.05 3.11 -19.99
C PHE A 20 -7.95 3.45 -18.80
N GLU A 21 -8.80 4.47 -18.94
CA GLU A 21 -9.74 4.88 -17.88
C GLU A 21 -10.71 3.77 -17.45
N TRP A 22 -11.04 2.82 -18.32
CA TRP A 22 -11.92 1.71 -17.92
C TRP A 22 -11.30 0.80 -16.85
N VAL A 23 -9.97 0.82 -16.65
CA VAL A 23 -9.28 -0.05 -15.69
C VAL A 23 -9.65 0.29 -14.24
N TRP A 24 -10.10 1.51 -13.96
CA TRP A 24 -10.50 1.93 -12.62
C TRP A 24 -11.67 1.09 -12.06
N GLU A 25 -12.66 0.78 -12.89
CA GLU A 25 -13.84 0.03 -12.45
C GLU A 25 -13.49 -1.42 -12.01
N PRO A 26 -12.79 -2.24 -12.81
CA PRO A 26 -12.34 -3.56 -12.36
C PRO A 26 -11.42 -3.51 -11.15
N LEU A 27 -10.54 -2.51 -11.02
CA LEU A 27 -9.68 -2.37 -9.84
C LEU A 27 -10.49 -2.08 -8.57
N ASP A 28 -11.55 -1.30 -8.68
CA ASP A 28 -12.46 -0.96 -7.58
C ASP A 28 -13.34 -2.14 -7.13
N GLU A 29 -13.55 -3.12 -8.01
CA GLU A 29 -14.34 -4.33 -7.75
C GLU A 29 -13.52 -5.44 -7.06
N LEU A 30 -12.19 -5.38 -7.10
CA LEU A 30 -11.34 -6.37 -6.44
C LEU A 30 -11.55 -6.36 -4.92
N SER A 31 -11.68 -7.56 -4.35
CA SER A 31 -11.90 -7.74 -2.91
C SER A 31 -10.64 -7.60 -2.05
N ASP A 32 -9.46 -7.59 -2.68
CA ASP A 32 -8.18 -7.52 -1.99
C ASP A 32 -7.92 -6.13 -1.38
N ASN A 33 -7.12 -6.13 -0.32
CA ASN A 33 -6.56 -4.91 0.26
C ASN A 33 -5.24 -4.61 -0.46
N PHE A 34 -5.25 -3.68 -1.41
CA PHE A 34 -4.04 -3.30 -2.12
C PHE A 34 -3.95 -1.80 -2.42
N THR A 35 -2.72 -1.35 -2.67
CA THR A 35 -2.35 -0.02 -3.14
C THR A 35 -1.50 -0.11 -4.40
N ILE A 36 -1.53 0.94 -5.21
CA ILE A 36 -0.58 1.15 -6.32
C ILE A 36 0.16 2.46 -6.06
N ALA A 37 1.49 2.41 -6.10
CA ALA A 37 2.36 3.56 -5.97
C ALA A 37 3.08 3.88 -7.28
N ASN A 38 3.44 5.16 -7.48
CA ASN A 38 4.18 5.60 -8.66
C ASN A 38 5.63 5.96 -8.32
N PRO A 39 6.62 5.10 -8.67
CA PRO A 39 8.03 5.35 -8.40
C PRO A 39 8.64 6.51 -9.19
N SER A 40 8.02 6.93 -10.30
CA SER A 40 8.51 8.06 -11.09
C SER A 40 8.28 9.42 -10.42
N ILE A 41 7.54 9.45 -9.31
CA ILE A 41 7.28 10.67 -8.52
C ILE A 41 8.03 10.57 -7.20
N SER A 42 8.73 11.65 -6.82
CA SER A 42 9.49 11.71 -5.57
C SER A 42 8.64 11.32 -4.35
N GLY A 43 9.16 10.41 -3.53
CA GLY A 43 8.45 9.86 -2.37
C GLY A 43 7.52 8.69 -2.67
N HIS A 44 7.45 8.24 -3.93
CA HIS A 44 6.66 7.09 -4.40
C HIS A 44 5.21 7.13 -3.90
N PRO A 45 4.47 8.22 -4.19
CA PRO A 45 3.13 8.40 -3.67
C PRO A 45 2.19 7.29 -4.13
N ILE A 46 1.24 6.97 -3.25
CA ILE A 46 0.09 6.13 -3.57
C ILE A 46 -0.78 6.87 -4.59
N VAL A 47 -1.03 6.22 -5.72
CA VAL A 47 -1.86 6.73 -6.82
C VAL A 47 -3.18 5.98 -6.97
N PHE A 48 -3.32 4.83 -6.33
CA PHE A 48 -4.55 4.06 -6.20
C PHE A 48 -4.57 3.35 -4.84
N ALA A 49 -5.74 3.31 -4.20
CA ALA A 49 -5.98 2.51 -3.01
C ALA A 49 -7.34 1.83 -3.14
N SER A 50 -7.36 0.50 -3.00
CA SER A 50 -8.60 -0.28 -3.07
C SER A 50 -9.59 0.11 -1.96
N ARG A 51 -10.87 -0.07 -2.24
CA ARG A 51 -11.95 0.25 -1.27
C ARG A 51 -11.81 -0.54 0.02
N ASN A 52 -11.39 -1.80 -0.04
CA ASN A 52 -11.23 -2.63 1.15
C ASN A 52 -9.99 -2.26 1.96
N PHE A 53 -8.89 -1.85 1.30
CA PHE A 53 -7.74 -1.27 1.99
C PHE A 53 -8.12 -0.01 2.80
N LEU A 54 -8.87 0.90 2.17
CA LEU A 54 -9.35 2.12 2.82
C LEU A 54 -10.23 1.81 4.04
N LYS A 55 -11.20 0.89 3.89
CA LYS A 55 -12.06 0.41 4.98
C LYS A 55 -11.26 -0.24 6.11
N MET A 56 -10.29 -1.08 5.78
CA MET A 56 -9.44 -1.77 6.76
C MET A 56 -8.68 -0.78 7.65
N LEU A 57 -8.12 0.28 7.06
CA LEU A 57 -7.34 1.27 7.80
C LEU A 57 -8.19 2.43 8.36
N GLY A 58 -9.41 2.62 7.86
CA GLY A 58 -10.32 3.68 8.27
C GLY A 58 -9.99 5.05 7.68
N TYR A 59 -9.27 5.12 6.57
CA TYR A 59 -8.94 6.37 5.87
C TYR A 59 -9.85 6.61 4.68
N SER A 60 -10.06 7.88 4.31
CA SER A 60 -10.65 8.22 3.02
C SER A 60 -9.62 8.15 1.89
N GLN A 61 -10.09 8.11 0.65
CA GLN A 61 -9.20 8.12 -0.51
C GLN A 61 -8.37 9.41 -0.56
N GLU A 62 -8.96 10.55 -0.26
CA GLU A 62 -8.31 11.86 -0.26
C GLU A 62 -7.16 11.96 0.76
N GLU A 63 -7.26 11.20 1.85
CA GLU A 63 -6.22 11.17 2.89
C GLU A 63 -5.05 10.26 2.52
N VAL A 64 -5.26 9.28 1.64
CA VAL A 64 -4.26 8.26 1.26
C VAL A 64 -3.57 8.60 -0.05
N ILE A 65 -4.31 9.09 -1.04
CA ILE A 65 -3.74 9.47 -2.32
C ILE A 65 -2.71 10.57 -2.11
N PHE A 66 -1.58 10.44 -2.81
CA PHE A 66 -0.41 11.32 -2.70
C PHE A 66 0.40 11.21 -1.40
N GLN A 67 0.01 10.31 -0.49
CA GLN A 67 0.83 9.97 0.66
C GLN A 67 1.78 8.82 0.34
N ASN A 68 2.84 8.70 1.14
CA ASN A 68 3.68 7.51 1.18
C ASN A 68 3.09 6.53 2.22
N GLU A 69 3.39 5.24 2.10
CA GLU A 69 2.96 4.20 3.04
C GLU A 69 3.41 4.44 4.50
N ASN A 70 4.36 5.34 4.72
CA ASN A 70 4.78 5.77 6.05
C ASN A 70 3.65 6.37 6.91
N ILE A 71 2.55 6.85 6.31
CA ILE A 71 1.41 7.40 7.08
C ILE A 71 0.71 6.34 7.95
N PHE A 72 0.90 5.05 7.65
CA PHE A 72 0.32 3.95 8.41
C PHE A 72 1.25 3.45 9.53
N GLN A 73 2.45 4.05 9.66
CA GLN A 73 3.45 3.64 10.64
C GLN A 73 3.28 4.44 11.93
N GLY A 74 3.47 3.78 13.07
CA GLY A 74 3.46 4.41 14.39
C GLY A 74 4.51 3.84 15.35
N PRO A 75 4.41 4.14 16.66
CA PRO A 75 5.48 3.86 17.64
C PRO A 75 5.93 2.39 17.76
N LYS A 76 5.05 1.43 17.46
CA LYS A 76 5.37 -0.02 17.51
C LYS A 76 5.87 -0.58 16.17
N THR A 77 5.95 0.23 15.13
CA THR A 77 6.48 -0.18 13.83
C THR A 77 7.97 -0.44 13.97
N ASN A 78 8.44 -1.60 13.52
CA ASN A 78 9.85 -1.94 13.59
C ASN A 78 10.65 -1.08 12.60
N GLY A 79 11.57 -0.24 13.10
CA GLY A 79 12.41 0.62 12.26
C GLY A 79 13.24 -0.15 11.22
N ARG A 80 13.61 -1.41 11.47
CA ARG A 80 14.29 -2.24 10.46
C ARG A 80 13.39 -2.58 9.29
N ALA A 81 12.12 -2.90 9.54
CA ALA A 81 11.13 -3.14 8.49
C ALA A 81 10.94 -1.87 7.64
N VAL A 82 10.87 -0.71 8.28
CA VAL A 82 10.78 0.58 7.58
C VAL A 82 11.99 0.85 6.69
N MET A 83 13.21 0.65 7.21
CA MET A 83 14.43 0.80 6.41
C MET A 83 14.47 -0.17 5.24
N GLU A 84 14.11 -1.42 5.48
CA GLU A 84 14.07 -2.47 4.48
C GLU A 84 13.08 -2.15 3.34
N THR A 85 11.89 -1.61 3.65
CA THR A 85 10.96 -1.11 2.62
C THR A 85 11.56 0.05 1.83
N ARG A 86 12.31 0.95 2.46
CA ARG A 86 12.96 2.08 1.76
C ARG A 86 14.06 1.61 0.82
N GLU A 87 14.89 0.65 1.24
CA GLU A 87 15.91 0.07 0.36
C GLU A 87 15.24 -0.71 -0.78
N ALA A 88 14.19 -1.48 -0.51
CA ALA A 88 13.45 -2.20 -1.55
C ALA A 88 12.89 -1.27 -2.65
N ASN A 89 12.35 -0.13 -2.22
CA ASN A 89 11.90 0.94 -3.10
C ASN A 89 13.06 1.53 -3.93
N ARG A 90 14.22 1.78 -3.32
CA ARG A 90 15.39 2.36 -3.99
C ARG A 90 16.03 1.40 -4.98
N GLU A 91 16.06 0.12 -4.64
CA GLU A 91 16.66 -0.96 -5.43
C GLU A 91 15.71 -1.54 -6.47
N GLU A 92 14.47 -1.04 -6.54
CA GLU A 92 13.44 -1.57 -7.45
C GLU A 92 13.29 -3.09 -7.31
N ARG A 93 13.08 -3.56 -6.07
CA ARG A 93 12.87 -4.98 -5.77
C ARG A 93 11.57 -5.25 -5.02
N GLY A 94 11.03 -6.44 -5.23
CA GLY A 94 9.89 -6.95 -4.48
C GLY A 94 10.29 -7.24 -3.03
N ILE A 95 9.31 -7.20 -2.14
CA ILE A 95 9.52 -7.52 -0.73
C ILE A 95 8.29 -8.10 -0.07
N GLN A 96 8.50 -8.97 0.92
CA GLN A 96 7.46 -9.45 1.81
C GLN A 96 7.94 -9.40 3.26
N MET A 97 7.12 -8.83 4.15
CA MET A 97 7.45 -8.73 5.57
C MET A 97 6.20 -8.62 6.44
N ASN A 98 6.37 -8.90 7.73
CA ASN A 98 5.36 -8.59 8.74
C ASN A 98 5.78 -7.34 9.52
N LEU A 99 4.87 -6.37 9.63
CA LEU A 99 5.08 -5.14 10.39
C LEU A 99 3.82 -4.73 11.12
N VAL A 100 3.95 -3.80 12.07
CA VAL A 100 2.80 -3.19 12.75
C VAL A 100 2.42 -1.93 12.00
N ASN A 101 1.19 -1.88 11.50
CA ASN A 101 0.57 -0.67 10.98
C ASN A 101 -0.49 -0.16 11.97
N TYR A 102 -0.91 1.08 11.76
CA TYR A 102 -1.88 1.80 12.57
C TYR A 102 -3.07 2.16 11.70
N ARG A 103 -4.27 1.89 12.22
CA ARG A 103 -5.52 2.44 11.68
C ARG A 103 -5.58 3.94 12.00
N LYS A 104 -6.48 4.66 11.33
CA LYS A 104 -6.68 6.10 11.52
C LYS A 104 -7.02 6.47 12.97
N ASP A 105 -7.71 5.60 13.69
CA ASP A 105 -8.04 5.74 15.11
C ASP A 105 -6.85 5.52 16.06
N GLY A 106 -5.67 5.19 15.52
CA GLY A 106 -4.46 4.90 16.27
C GLY A 106 -4.34 3.46 16.77
N MET A 107 -5.27 2.57 16.43
CA MET A 107 -5.21 1.17 16.84
C MET A 107 -4.13 0.42 16.04
N PRO A 108 -3.11 -0.17 16.71
CA PRO A 108 -2.08 -0.94 16.04
C PRO A 108 -2.57 -2.35 15.71
N PHE A 109 -2.18 -2.87 14.54
CA PHE A 109 -2.42 -4.25 14.15
C PHE A 109 -1.25 -4.78 13.31
N TRP A 110 -1.09 -6.10 13.28
CA TRP A 110 -0.06 -6.72 12.45
C TRP A 110 -0.55 -6.81 11.01
N MET A 111 0.36 -6.52 10.10
CA MET A 111 0.14 -6.56 8.66
C MET A 111 1.20 -7.45 8.03
N LEU A 112 0.77 -8.41 7.22
CA LEU A 112 1.62 -9.00 6.19
C LEU A 112 1.57 -8.05 5.00
N PHE A 113 2.73 -7.47 4.68
CA PHE A 113 2.92 -6.59 3.54
C PHE A 113 3.69 -7.33 2.46
N HIS A 114 3.17 -7.31 1.23
CA HIS A 114 3.84 -7.84 0.06
C HIS A 114 3.81 -6.79 -1.05
N MET A 115 4.98 -6.39 -1.56
CA MET A 115 5.13 -5.45 -2.67
C MET A 115 5.78 -6.14 -3.86
N SER A 116 5.19 -5.93 -5.03
CA SER A 116 5.66 -6.40 -6.32
C SER A 116 5.80 -5.24 -7.31
N LEU A 117 6.62 -5.45 -8.33
CA LEU A 117 6.87 -4.45 -9.37
C LEU A 117 5.99 -4.68 -10.59
N VAL A 118 5.54 -3.59 -11.19
CA VAL A 118 4.90 -3.58 -12.51
C VAL A 118 5.87 -2.94 -13.49
N PHE A 119 6.19 -3.68 -14.55
CA PHE A 119 7.13 -3.26 -15.58
C PHE A 119 6.39 -2.73 -16.82
N GLY A 120 6.89 -1.65 -17.39
CA GLY A 120 6.42 -1.12 -18.66
C GLY A 120 6.78 -2.05 -19.82
N LYS A 121 5.89 -2.15 -20.81
CA LYS A 121 6.09 -3.06 -21.97
C LYS A 121 7.22 -2.63 -22.91
N GLU A 122 7.52 -1.33 -22.98
CA GLU A 122 8.44 -0.78 -23.98
C GLU A 122 9.91 -0.90 -23.56
N ASP A 123 10.22 -0.56 -22.32
CA ASP A 123 11.59 -0.41 -21.82
C ASP A 123 11.91 -1.28 -20.59
N TRP A 124 10.96 -2.11 -20.15
CA TRP A 124 11.04 -2.92 -18.94
C TRP A 124 11.41 -2.12 -17.68
N ARG A 125 11.15 -0.81 -17.67
CA ARG A 125 11.32 -0.01 -16.46
C ARG A 125 10.15 -0.22 -15.51
N VAL A 126 10.41 -0.04 -14.22
CA VAL A 126 9.36 -0.06 -13.21
C VAL A 126 8.47 1.15 -13.42
N ILE A 127 7.20 0.90 -13.70
CA ILE A 127 6.19 1.95 -13.86
C ILE A 127 5.33 2.12 -12.61
N HIS A 128 5.16 1.05 -11.83
CA HIS A 128 4.40 1.06 -10.58
C HIS A 128 4.90 0.01 -9.60
N PHE A 129 4.63 0.25 -8.32
CA PHE A 129 4.62 -0.79 -7.30
C PHE A 129 3.18 -1.15 -6.97
N VAL A 130 2.89 -2.44 -6.84
CA VAL A 130 1.62 -2.94 -6.31
C VAL A 130 1.91 -3.59 -4.98
N ALA A 131 1.25 -3.13 -3.92
CA ALA A 131 1.39 -3.71 -2.60
C ALA A 131 0.05 -4.28 -2.11
N VAL A 132 0.08 -5.52 -1.64
CA VAL A 132 -1.05 -6.22 -1.00
C VAL A 132 -0.81 -6.25 0.50
N GLN A 133 -1.85 -5.97 1.27
CA GLN A 133 -1.79 -5.82 2.72
C GLN A 133 -2.82 -6.71 3.42
N VAL A 134 -2.34 -7.77 4.06
CA VAL A 134 -3.20 -8.74 4.74
C VAL A 134 -3.10 -8.54 6.27
N PRO A 135 -4.19 -8.17 6.96
CA PRO A 135 -4.17 -8.10 8.41
C PRO A 135 -3.96 -9.50 8.98
N ILE A 136 -3.06 -9.62 9.96
CA ILE A 136 -2.73 -10.90 10.59
C ILE A 136 -2.91 -10.82 12.11
N THR A 137 -3.51 -11.85 12.70
CA THR A 137 -3.59 -12.06 14.13
C THR A 137 -2.34 -12.73 14.66
N ARG A 138 -1.97 -12.37 15.89
CA ARG A 138 -0.92 -13.04 16.65
C ARG A 138 -1.52 -14.20 17.45
N ARG A 139 -1.28 -15.44 17.01
CA ARG A 139 -1.63 -16.65 17.77
C ARG A 139 -0.50 -17.07 18.71
N LYS A 140 -0.82 -17.30 19.98
CA LYS A 140 0.09 -18.00 20.90
C LYS A 140 0.02 -19.50 20.58
N ARG A 141 1.16 -20.13 20.32
CA ARG A 141 1.28 -21.59 20.29
C ARG A 141 1.37 -22.11 21.74
N GLY A 142 0.85 -23.33 21.97
CA GLY A 142 0.80 -23.97 23.29
C GLY A 142 2.14 -24.10 24.04
N ASN A 143 3.28 -24.05 23.32
CA ASN A 143 4.63 -24.10 23.89
C ASN A 143 5.31 -22.72 24.03
N GLY A 144 4.56 -21.64 24.20
CA GLY A 144 5.12 -20.29 24.43
C GLY A 144 5.66 -19.57 23.18
N GLY A 145 5.68 -20.23 22.03
CA GLY A 145 5.98 -19.61 20.73
C GLY A 145 4.83 -18.73 20.21
N VAL A 146 5.14 -17.78 19.33
CA VAL A 146 4.16 -16.90 18.67
C VAL A 146 4.14 -17.22 17.18
N SER A 147 2.96 -17.44 16.60
CA SER A 147 2.76 -17.52 15.16
C SER A 147 1.80 -16.44 14.68
N LEU A 148 1.96 -15.97 13.45
CA LEU A 148 1.03 -15.05 12.82
C LEU A 148 0.14 -15.83 11.85
N SER A 149 -1.14 -15.48 11.79
CA SER A 149 -2.13 -16.05 10.88
C SER A 149 -3.05 -14.94 10.39
N GLU A 150 -3.61 -15.05 9.19
CA GLU A 150 -4.57 -14.08 8.67
C GLU A 150 -5.72 -13.83 9.66
N GLU A 151 -6.16 -12.57 9.77
CA GLU A 151 -7.42 -12.26 10.44
C GLU A 151 -8.54 -12.78 9.54
N ALA A 152 -9.41 -13.65 10.06
CA ALA A 152 -10.62 -14.01 9.35
C ALA A 152 -11.50 -12.76 9.26
N SER A 153 -11.84 -12.34 8.05
CA SER A 153 -12.83 -11.28 7.81
C SER A 153 -14.15 -11.72 8.47
N SER A 154 -14.48 -11.11 9.62
CA SER A 154 -15.78 -11.27 10.28
C SER A 154 -16.86 -10.51 9.54
#